data_AF-A0A9W3CA28-F1
#
_entry.id   AF-A0A9W3CA28-F1
#
_cell.length_a   1.000
_cell.length_b   1.000
_cell.length_c   1.000
_cell.angle_alpha   90.00
_cell.angle_beta   90.00
_cell.angle_gamma   90.00
#
_symmetry.space_group_name_H-M   'P 1'
#
loop_
_entity.id
_entity.type
_entity.pdbx_description
1 polymer ?
#
loop_
_entity_poly.entity_id
_entity_poly.type
_entity_poly.pdbx_seq_one_letter_code
_entity_poly.pdbx_strand_id
1 'polypeptide(L)'
;MMSSGCEDSSVNTMGIRGIPEQCGCGRRTGIYTSKTKENSGRTFFRCPTFRNDHLYKWVDEAVYEEVQDALPKVDCFASDLRKLKMEINSLKNVEEELKEDLRKASNEVKKLNVIMKVGFLVASVSCIIIIIPFVFINLTLIVDCFITKMKTQISTVFFLDATNTILIF
;
A
#
# COMPACT_ATOMS: atom_id res chain seq x y z
N MET A 1 -59.25 28.80 -49.97
CA MET A 1 -58.59 30.11 -49.81
C MET A 1 -58.03 30.17 -48.39
N MET A 2 -56.79 30.68 -48.25
CA MET A 2 -55.90 30.79 -47.06
C MET A 2 -54.62 29.96 -47.27
N SER A 3 -53.39 30.41 -47.02
CA SER A 3 -52.81 31.75 -46.82
C SER A 3 -51.30 31.61 -47.07
N SER A 4 -50.72 32.63 -47.72
CA SER A 4 -49.30 33.01 -47.79
C SER A 4 -48.37 32.33 -46.77
N GLY A 5 -47.56 31.37 -47.23
CA GLY A 5 -46.38 30.90 -46.52
C GLY A 5 -45.22 31.84 -46.79
N CYS A 6 -44.79 32.59 -45.79
CA CYS A 6 -43.58 33.39 -45.81
C CYS A 6 -42.39 32.45 -46.06
N GLU A 7 -41.57 32.78 -47.04
CA GLU A 7 -40.35 32.07 -47.38
C GLU A 7 -39.40 32.12 -46.17
N ASP A 8 -39.40 31.03 -45.40
CA ASP A 8 -38.43 30.83 -44.33
C ASP A 8 -37.09 30.55 -45.02
N SER A 9 -36.25 31.58 -45.03
CA SER A 9 -34.88 31.51 -45.53
C SER A 9 -34.06 30.60 -44.62
N SER A 10 -34.26 29.29 -44.80
CA SER A 10 -33.38 28.22 -44.35
C SER A 10 -32.06 28.34 -45.10
N VAL A 11 -31.27 29.34 -44.72
CA VAL A 11 -29.86 29.44 -45.11
C VAL A 11 -29.21 28.17 -44.61
N ASN A 12 -28.72 27.35 -45.56
CA ASN A 12 -28.11 26.04 -45.34
C ASN A 12 -27.11 26.05 -44.17
N THR A 13 -27.59 25.73 -42.97
CA THR A 13 -26.75 25.23 -41.89
C THR A 13 -26.29 23.85 -42.36
N MET A 14 -25.12 23.76 -43.00
CA MET A 14 -24.37 22.49 -43.01
C MET A 14 -24.50 21.93 -41.59
N GLY A 15 -25.11 20.75 -41.41
CA GLY A 15 -25.57 20.20 -40.12
C GLY A 15 -24.45 19.91 -39.12
N ILE A 16 -23.65 20.92 -38.82
CA ILE A 16 -22.44 20.91 -38.02
C ILE A 16 -22.88 21.23 -36.60
N ARG A 17 -22.81 20.22 -35.73
CA ARG A 17 -22.98 20.37 -34.29
C ARG A 17 -21.73 21.02 -33.68
N GLY A 18 -21.91 21.83 -32.65
CA GLY A 18 -20.83 22.52 -31.95
C GLY A 18 -20.32 23.77 -32.66
N ILE A 19 -19.11 24.21 -32.28
CA ILE A 19 -18.46 25.41 -32.83
C ILE A 19 -17.78 25.06 -34.17
N PRO A 20 -18.19 25.67 -35.29
CA PRO A 20 -17.63 25.34 -36.60
C PRO A 20 -16.30 26.07 -36.83
N GLU A 21 -15.17 25.37 -36.75
CA GLU A 21 -13.84 25.97 -36.98
C GLU A 21 -13.58 26.33 -38.45
N GLN A 22 -14.12 25.55 -39.38
CA GLN A 22 -13.93 25.71 -40.83
C GLN A 22 -15.23 25.49 -41.59
N CYS A 23 -15.40 26.23 -42.68
CA CYS A 23 -16.46 26.00 -43.66
C CYS A 23 -16.07 24.82 -44.57
N GLY A 24 -17.05 24.10 -45.13
CA GLY A 24 -16.81 23.05 -46.14
C GLY A 24 -16.03 23.47 -47.38
N CYS A 25 -15.85 24.78 -47.63
CA CYS A 25 -14.95 25.30 -48.68
C CYS A 25 -13.47 25.42 -48.26
N GLY A 26 -13.10 24.95 -47.06
CA GLY A 26 -11.74 24.94 -46.52
C GLY A 26 -11.25 26.25 -45.88
N ARG A 27 -12.10 27.29 -45.83
CA ARG A 27 -11.76 28.56 -45.15
C ARG A 27 -12.18 28.54 -43.68
N ARG A 28 -11.34 29.13 -42.83
CA ARG A 28 -11.68 29.34 -41.41
C ARG A 28 -12.92 30.20 -41.26
N THR A 29 -13.75 29.83 -40.29
CA THR A 29 -14.99 30.54 -39.97
C THR A 29 -14.67 31.89 -39.33
N GLY A 30 -15.44 32.93 -39.69
CA GLY A 30 -15.42 34.22 -39.00
C GLY A 30 -16.64 34.41 -38.11
N ILE A 31 -16.51 35.26 -37.08
CA ILE A 31 -17.62 35.70 -36.23
C ILE A 31 -18.06 37.09 -36.69
N TYR A 32 -19.35 37.27 -36.91
CA TYR A 32 -19.93 38.53 -37.38
C TYR A 32 -21.13 38.91 -36.52
N THR A 33 -21.43 40.20 -36.48
CA THR A 33 -22.61 40.73 -35.77
C THR A 33 -23.72 41.02 -36.77
N SER A 34 -24.91 40.49 -36.47
CA SER A 34 -26.12 40.77 -37.24
C SER A 34 -26.53 42.23 -37.09
N LYS A 35 -26.84 42.82 -38.24
CA LYS A 35 -27.36 44.19 -38.36
C LYS A 35 -28.84 44.20 -38.76
N THR A 36 -29.49 43.04 -38.78
CA THR A 36 -30.91 42.94 -39.11
C THR A 36 -31.76 43.51 -37.98
N LYS A 37 -32.97 43.99 -38.30
CA LYS A 37 -33.85 44.57 -37.29
C LYS A 37 -34.29 43.53 -36.25
N GLU A 38 -34.57 42.29 -36.65
CA GLU A 38 -35.01 41.26 -35.71
C GLU A 38 -33.88 40.74 -34.82
N ASN A 39 -32.66 40.61 -35.35
CA ASN A 39 -31.54 39.97 -34.65
C ASN A 39 -30.37 40.95 -34.43
N SER A 40 -30.65 42.24 -34.27
CA SER A 40 -29.63 43.28 -34.13
C SER A 40 -28.69 42.98 -32.96
N GLY A 41 -27.38 43.02 -33.21
CA GLY A 41 -26.36 42.78 -32.18
C GLY A 41 -26.06 41.30 -31.91
N ARG A 42 -26.91 40.35 -32.36
CA ARG A 42 -26.64 38.91 -32.20
C ARG A 42 -25.47 38.49 -33.08
N THR A 43 -24.61 37.60 -32.59
CA THR A 43 -23.41 37.15 -33.31
C THR A 43 -23.59 35.78 -33.93
N PHE A 44 -23.02 35.59 -35.12
CA PHE A 44 -23.08 34.34 -35.86
C PHE A 44 -21.71 33.99 -36.48
N PHE A 45 -21.46 32.69 -36.58
CA PHE A 45 -20.41 32.09 -37.36
C PHE A 45 -20.78 32.11 -38.84
N ARG A 46 -19.89 32.58 -39.72
CA ARG A 46 -20.09 32.51 -41.18
C ARG A 46 -18.79 32.29 -41.94
N CYS A 47 -18.90 31.68 -43.11
CA CYS A 47 -17.82 31.64 -44.07
C CYS A 47 -17.43 33.06 -44.56
N PRO A 48 -16.13 33.41 -44.62
CA PRO A 48 -15.67 34.74 -45.07
C PRO A 48 -15.97 35.05 -46.55
N THR A 49 -16.40 34.07 -47.34
CA THR A 49 -16.82 34.31 -48.74
C THR A 49 -18.25 34.83 -48.84
N PHE A 50 -19.02 34.86 -47.75
CA PHE A 50 -20.41 35.32 -47.68
C PHE A 50 -21.38 34.69 -48.68
N ARG A 51 -21.04 33.54 -49.27
CA ARG A 51 -21.95 32.79 -50.15
C ARG A 51 -23.12 32.22 -49.33
N ASN A 52 -24.29 32.11 -49.94
CA ASN A 52 -25.53 31.72 -49.24
C ASN A 52 -25.63 30.21 -48.99
N ASP A 53 -24.91 29.40 -49.75
CA ASP A 53 -24.79 27.94 -49.63
C ASP A 53 -23.67 27.52 -48.66
N HIS A 54 -23.01 28.47 -48.01
CA HIS A 54 -21.90 28.24 -47.11
C HIS A 54 -22.31 28.35 -45.64
N LEU A 55 -21.45 27.84 -44.77
CA LEU A 55 -21.58 27.85 -43.32
C LEU A 55 -22.19 29.16 -42.78
N TYR A 56 -23.30 29.01 -42.07
CA TYR A 56 -23.94 30.01 -41.22
C TYR A 56 -24.42 29.30 -39.96
N LYS A 57 -24.12 29.82 -38.77
CA LYS A 57 -24.63 29.30 -37.50
C LYS A 57 -24.60 30.35 -36.41
N TRP A 58 -25.62 30.41 -35.56
CA TRP A 58 -25.61 31.34 -34.43
C TRP A 58 -24.59 30.93 -33.36
N VAL A 59 -23.91 31.91 -32.76
CA VAL A 59 -22.86 31.64 -31.75
C VAL A 59 -23.46 31.00 -30.50
N ASP A 60 -24.59 31.49 -30.02
CA ASP A 60 -25.27 30.98 -28.84
C ASP A 60 -25.77 29.54 -29.03
N GLU A 61 -26.26 29.19 -30.21
CA GLU A 61 -26.65 27.81 -30.54
C GLU A 61 -25.45 26.86 -30.55
N ALA A 62 -24.35 27.27 -31.19
CA ALA A 62 -23.12 26.48 -31.22
C ALA A 62 -22.53 26.26 -29.82
N VAL A 63 -22.49 27.32 -28.98
CA VAL A 63 -22.01 27.23 -27.59
C VAL A 63 -22.93 26.36 -26.75
N TYR A 64 -24.25 26.48 -26.92
CA TYR A 64 -25.20 25.65 -26.18
C TYR A 64 -25.01 24.15 -26.47
N GLU A 65 -24.78 23.79 -27.73
CA GLU A 65 -24.48 22.40 -28.11
C GLU A 65 -23.17 21.89 -27.50
N GLU A 66 -22.09 22.69 -27.51
CA GLU A 66 -20.82 22.31 -26.85
C GLU A 66 -21.01 22.07 -25.35
N VAL A 67 -21.76 22.95 -24.68
CA VAL A 67 -22.08 22.80 -23.25
C VAL A 67 -22.90 21.54 -23.02
N GLN A 68 -23.92 21.28 -23.85
CA GLN A 68 -24.73 20.08 -23.76
C GLN A 68 -23.91 18.80 -23.94
N ASP A 69 -22.92 18.81 -24.83
CA ASP A 69 -22.04 17.66 -25.07
C ASP A 69 -20.95 17.52 -23.99
N ALA A 70 -20.59 18.61 -23.30
CA ALA A 70 -19.63 18.62 -22.21
C ALA A 70 -20.24 18.15 -20.87
N LEU A 71 -21.51 18.46 -20.60
CA LEU A 71 -22.17 18.13 -19.32
C LEU A 71 -22.11 16.64 -18.97
N PRO A 72 -22.45 15.68 -19.86
CA PRO A 72 -22.35 14.25 -19.57
C PRO A 72 -20.91 13.80 -19.26
N LYS A 73 -19.91 14.43 -19.90
CA LYS A 73 -18.50 14.13 -19.64
C LYS A 73 -18.12 14.57 -18.23
N VAL A 74 -18.56 15.75 -17.81
CA VAL A 74 -18.33 16.26 -16.44
C VAL A 74 -19.01 15.35 -15.40
N ASP A 75 -20.24 14.90 -15.66
CA ASP A 75 -20.94 13.97 -14.77
C ASP A 75 -20.23 12.61 -14.67
N CYS A 76 -19.72 12.11 -15.80
CA CYS A 76 -18.92 10.89 -15.85
C CYS A 76 -17.64 11.05 -15.00
N PHE A 77 -16.88 12.13 -15.20
CA PHE A 77 -15.69 12.44 -14.41
C PHE A 77 -16.01 12.56 -12.92
N ALA A 78 -17.11 13.23 -12.55
CA ALA A 78 -17.55 13.35 -11.17
C ALA A 78 -17.91 11.97 -10.56
N SER A 79 -18.45 11.05 -11.35
CA SER A 79 -18.71 9.67 -10.93
C SER A 79 -17.42 8.87 -10.70
N ASP A 80 -16.44 9.00 -11.59
CA ASP A 80 -15.16 8.29 -11.47
C ASP A 80 -14.33 8.83 -10.31
N LEU A 81 -14.33 10.15 -10.10
CA LEU A 81 -13.66 10.76 -8.95
C LEU A 81 -14.26 10.27 -7.63
N ARG A 82 -15.58 10.07 -7.56
CA ARG A 82 -16.23 9.43 -6.40
C ARG A 82 -15.77 7.99 -6.19
N LYS A 83 -15.68 7.18 -7.26
CA LYS A 83 -15.18 5.79 -7.16
C LYS A 83 -13.73 5.75 -6.66
N LEU A 84 -12.85 6.54 -7.27
CA LEU A 84 -11.45 6.65 -6.87
C LEU A 84 -11.32 7.08 -5.40
N LYS A 85 -12.15 8.02 -4.95
CA LYS A 85 -12.18 8.43 -3.53
C LYS A 85 -12.56 7.29 -2.59
N MET A 86 -13.51 6.44 -2.99
CA MET A 86 -13.90 5.25 -2.22
C MET A 86 -12.78 4.22 -2.17
N GLU A 87 -12.10 3.96 -3.29
CA GLU A 87 -10.95 3.04 -3.37
C GLU A 87 -9.76 3.54 -2.53
N ILE A 88 -9.48 4.84 -2.54
CA ILE A 88 -8.45 5.43 -1.66
C ILE A 88 -8.81 5.21 -0.19
N ASN A 89 -10.08 5.36 0.18
CA ASN A 89 -10.52 5.16 1.55
C ASN A 89 -10.43 3.69 1.99
N SER A 90 -10.74 2.73 1.11
CA SER A 90 -10.58 1.31 1.43
C SER A 90 -9.10 0.91 1.53
N LEU A 91 -8.24 1.41 0.63
CA LEU A 91 -6.80 1.20 0.71
C LEU A 91 -6.20 1.76 2.01
N LYS A 92 -6.65 2.95 2.44
CA LYS A 92 -6.24 3.54 3.72
C LYS A 92 -6.64 2.66 4.91
N ASN A 93 -7.82 2.05 4.87
CA ASN A 93 -8.23 1.10 5.92
C ASN A 93 -7.30 -0.12 5.97
N VAL A 94 -6.99 -0.71 4.81
CA VAL A 94 -6.05 -1.85 4.72
C VAL A 94 -4.65 -1.46 5.20
N GLU A 95 -4.19 -0.24 4.92
CA GLU A 95 -2.91 0.27 5.40
C GLU A 95 -2.86 0.31 6.94
N GLU A 96 -3.93 0.80 7.58
CA GLU A 96 -4.02 0.85 9.04
C GLU A 96 -4.12 -0.55 9.66
N GLU A 97 -4.89 -1.46 9.07
CA GLU A 97 -4.95 -2.87 9.49
C GLU A 97 -3.57 -3.54 9.40
N LEU A 98 -2.83 -3.34 8.31
CA LEU A 98 -1.50 -3.90 8.13
C LEU A 98 -0.49 -3.33 9.14
N LYS A 99 -0.58 -2.04 9.46
CA LYS A 99 0.27 -1.42 10.51
C LYS A 99 -0.01 -2.05 11.88
N GLU A 100 -1.27 -2.31 12.21
CA GLU A 100 -1.66 -2.96 13.46
C GLU A 100 -1.16 -4.40 13.55
N ASP A 101 -1.31 -5.18 12.47
CA ASP A 101 -0.80 -6.55 12.42
C ASP A 101 0.73 -6.60 12.54
N LEU A 102 1.44 -5.69 11.87
CA LEU A 102 2.90 -5.57 11.99
C LEU A 102 3.32 -5.20 13.42
N ARG A 103 2.59 -4.28 14.07
CA ARG A 103 2.82 -3.89 15.47
C ARG A 103 2.65 -5.07 16.41
N LYS A 104 1.60 -5.87 16.21
CA LYS A 104 1.33 -7.08 16.99
C LYS A 104 2.43 -8.12 16.80
N ALA A 105 2.81 -8.44 15.56
CA ALA A 105 3.89 -9.36 15.26
C ALA A 105 5.23 -8.90 15.86
N SER A 106 5.55 -7.60 15.77
CA SER A 106 6.74 -7.00 16.39
C SER A 106 6.77 -7.21 17.90
N ASN A 107 5.62 -7.05 18.57
CA ASN A 107 5.51 -7.26 20.01
C ASN A 107 5.69 -8.73 20.40
N GLU A 108 5.14 -9.67 19.63
CA GLU A 108 5.34 -11.11 19.86
C GLU A 108 6.81 -11.52 19.66
N VAL A 109 7.47 -11.03 18.61
CA VAL A 109 8.91 -11.27 18.39
C VAL A 109 9.75 -10.73 19.55
N LYS A 110 9.43 -9.53 20.06
CA LYS A 110 10.11 -8.96 21.23
C LYS A 110 9.91 -9.83 22.48
N LYS A 111 8.68 -10.32 22.73
CA LYS A 111 8.41 -11.23 23.86
C LYS A 111 9.22 -12.52 23.76
N LEU A 112 9.23 -13.16 22.58
CA LEU A 112 9.99 -14.39 22.36
C LEU A 112 11.49 -14.18 22.55
N ASN A 113 12.04 -13.05 22.12
CA ASN A 113 13.45 -12.71 22.35
C ASN A 113 13.76 -12.58 23.85
N VAL A 114 12.89 -11.94 24.62
CA VAL A 114 13.05 -11.84 26.09
C VAL A 114 12.98 -13.23 26.73
N ILE A 115 11.99 -14.05 26.35
CA ILE A 115 11.83 -15.42 26.87
C ILE A 115 13.06 -16.27 26.54
N MET A 116 13.59 -16.18 25.32
CA MET A 116 14.78 -16.92 24.90
C MET A 116 16.02 -16.51 25.69
N LYS A 117 16.21 -15.19 25.92
CA LYS A 117 17.33 -14.69 26.74
C LYS A 117 17.23 -15.16 28.20
N VAL A 118 16.05 -15.03 28.82
CA VAL A 118 15.83 -15.47 30.20
C VAL A 118 15.97 -16.98 30.32
N GLY A 119 15.37 -17.74 29.39
CA GLY A 119 15.46 -19.19 29.36
C GLY A 119 16.88 -19.70 29.22
N PHE A 120 17.69 -19.08 28.36
CA PHE A 120 19.11 -19.40 28.23
C PHE A 120 19.88 -19.15 29.54
N LEU A 121 19.65 -18.00 30.19
CA LEU A 121 20.28 -17.68 31.47
C LEU A 121 19.90 -18.70 32.56
N VAL A 122 18.60 -19.01 32.70
CA VAL A 122 18.12 -20.00 33.68
C VAL A 122 18.75 -21.37 33.41
N ALA A 123 18.72 -21.86 32.16
CA ALA A 123 19.32 -23.14 31.80
C ALA A 123 20.83 -23.18 32.12
N SER A 124 21.56 -22.10 31.82
CA SER A 124 22.99 -22.01 32.12
C SER A 124 23.29 -22.09 33.62
N VAL A 125 22.53 -21.36 34.44
CA VAL A 125 22.67 -21.37 35.91
C VAL A 125 22.26 -22.73 36.48
N SER A 126 21.18 -23.33 35.99
CA SER A 126 20.74 -24.67 36.40
C SER A 126 21.80 -25.74 36.11
N CYS A 127 22.43 -25.71 34.94
CA CYS A 127 23.53 -26.62 34.60
C CYS A 127 24.71 -26.46 35.56
N ILE A 128 25.10 -25.23 35.89
CA ILE A 128 26.18 -24.95 36.84
C ILE A 128 25.85 -25.52 38.23
N ILE A 129 24.64 -25.28 38.74
CA ILE A 129 24.19 -25.77 40.05
C ILE A 129 24.15 -27.30 40.12
N ILE A 130 23.86 -28.00 39.02
CA ILE A 130 23.78 -29.46 39.02
C ILE A 130 25.16 -30.09 38.80
N ILE A 131 25.94 -29.57 37.85
CA ILE A 131 27.21 -30.17 37.43
C ILE A 131 28.30 -29.95 38.49
N ILE A 132 28.39 -28.76 39.11
CA ILE A 132 29.46 -28.47 40.08
C ILE A 132 29.42 -29.41 41.29
N PRO A 133 28.29 -29.59 42.00
CA PRO A 133 28.22 -30.51 43.14
C PRO A 133 28.45 -31.96 42.73
N PHE A 134 27.94 -32.37 41.56
CA PHE A 134 28.17 -33.71 41.04
C PHE A 134 29.66 -34.00 40.85
N VAL A 135 30.39 -33.08 40.19
CA VAL A 135 31.85 -33.22 40.02
C VAL A 135 32.56 -33.24 41.37
N PHE A 136 32.18 -32.37 42.30
CA PHE A 136 32.78 -32.31 43.63
C PHE A 136 32.59 -33.62 44.41
N ILE A 137 31.37 -34.17 44.44
CA ILE A 137 31.06 -35.45 45.11
C ILE A 137 31.87 -36.59 44.48
N ASN A 138 31.93 -36.66 43.14
CA ASN A 138 32.74 -37.67 42.48
C ASN A 138 34.23 -37.53 42.84
N LEU A 139 34.75 -36.30 42.93
CA LEU A 139 36.13 -36.05 43.33
C LEU A 139 36.39 -36.48 44.78
N THR A 140 35.50 -36.15 45.73
CA THR A 140 35.65 -36.59 47.12
C THR A 140 35.62 -38.10 47.25
N LEU A 141 34.72 -38.78 46.53
CA LEU A 141 34.67 -40.25 46.50
C LEU A 141 35.97 -40.88 45.96
N ILE A 142 36.56 -40.28 44.91
CA ILE A 142 37.84 -40.73 44.35
C ILE A 142 38.96 -40.56 45.39
N VAL A 143 39.02 -39.41 46.08
CA VAL A 143 40.03 -39.14 47.11
C VAL A 143 39.86 -40.09 48.30
N ASP A 144 38.64 -40.26 48.81
CA ASP A 144 38.35 -41.17 49.92
C ASP A 144 38.71 -42.63 49.59
N CYS A 145 38.44 -43.07 48.36
CA CYS A 145 38.87 -44.37 47.85
C CYS A 145 40.40 -44.52 47.87
N PHE A 146 41.12 -43.49 47.41
CA PHE A 146 42.59 -43.48 47.41
C PHE A 146 43.17 -43.52 48.83
N ILE A 147 42.65 -42.69 49.73
CA ILE A 147 43.06 -42.65 51.14
C ILE A 147 42.80 -43.99 51.83
N THR A 148 41.63 -44.60 51.60
CA THR A 148 41.30 -45.91 52.17
C THR A 148 42.27 -46.98 51.70
N LYS A 149 42.58 -47.00 50.39
CA LYS A 149 43.54 -47.95 49.82
C LYS A 149 44.96 -47.77 50.39
N MET A 150 45.40 -46.53 50.56
CA MET A 150 46.69 -46.20 51.21
C MET A 150 46.71 -46.67 52.67
N LYS A 151 45.64 -46.42 53.43
CA LYS A 151 45.54 -46.84 54.84
C LYS A 151 45.56 -48.36 54.98
N THR A 152 44.84 -49.09 54.12
CA THR A 152 44.85 -50.56 54.11
C THR A 152 46.25 -51.10 53.83
N GLN A 153 46.95 -50.57 52.82
CA GLN A 153 48.34 -50.95 52.49
C GLN A 153 49.28 -50.74 53.70
N ILE A 154 49.21 -49.56 54.33
CA ILE A 154 50.03 -49.26 55.51
C ILE A 154 49.72 -50.23 56.66
N SER A 155 48.44 -50.45 57.00
CA SER A 155 48.05 -51.40 58.05
C SER A 155 48.52 -52.83 57.76
N THR A 156 48.44 -53.30 56.51
CA THR A 156 48.93 -54.65 56.16
C THR A 156 50.44 -54.77 56.38
N VAL A 157 51.22 -53.74 56.03
CA VAL A 157 52.68 -53.73 56.24
C VAL A 157 53.02 -53.79 57.73
N PHE A 158 52.37 -52.97 58.57
CA PHE A 158 52.60 -52.99 60.02
C PHE A 158 52.21 -54.33 60.67
N PHE A 159 51.14 -54.97 60.21
CA PHE A 159 50.71 -56.26 60.76
C PHE A 159 51.70 -57.38 60.42
N LEU A 160 52.21 -57.42 59.18
CA LEU A 160 53.26 -58.34 58.74
C LEU A 160 54.53 -58.18 59.58
N ASP A 161 54.95 -56.94 59.83
CA ASP A 161 56.14 -56.63 60.63
C ASP A 161 55.97 -57.05 62.10
N ALA A 162 54.78 -56.83 62.68
CA ALA A 162 54.45 -57.27 64.03
C ALA A 162 54.41 -58.81 64.16
N THR A 163 53.83 -59.52 63.19
CA THR A 163 53.82 -61.00 63.19
C THR A 163 55.21 -61.59 63.03
N ASN A 164 56.06 -60.99 62.20
CA ASN A 164 57.46 -61.40 62.08
C ASN A 164 58.23 -61.16 63.38
N THR A 165 57.93 -60.09 64.11
CA THR A 165 58.58 -59.81 65.41
C THR A 165 58.19 -60.83 66.49
N ILE A 166 56.93 -61.29 66.51
CA ILE A 166 56.45 -62.28 67.50
C ILE A 166 57.00 -63.69 67.23
N LEU A 167 57.22 -64.07 65.96
CA LEU A 167 57.75 -65.39 65.59
C LEU A 167 59.26 -65.58 65.88
N ILE A 168 59.97 -64.55 66.30
CA ILE A 168 61.41 -64.57 66.57
C ILE A 168 61.71 -64.72 68.10
N PHE A 169 60.67 -64.75 68.95
CA PHE A 169 60.76 -65.06 70.39
C PHE A 169 60.19 -66.44 70.70
#